data_AF-A0A3N5GE14-F1
#
_entry.id   AF-A0A3N5GE14-F1
#
_cell.length_a   1.000
_cell.length_b   1.000
_cell.length_c   1.000
_cell.angle_alpha   90.00
_cell.angle_beta   90.00
_cell.angle_gamma   90.00
#
_symmetry.space_group_name_H-M   'P 1'
#
loop_
_entity.id
_entity.type
_entity.pdbx_description
1 polymer ?
#
loop_
_entity_poly.entity_id
_entity_poly.type
_entity_poly.pdbx_seq_one_letter_code
_entity_poly.pdbx_strand_id
1 'polypeptide(L)'
;MTQQIGANSLGEQFDGPDDVAATGADIVAARAPEKMASNKIQCDACPVLCQISEGRLGACDRWANVAGVLTRTDPVVLLRRPGVEVVPSTVEAWDGALLNNSPVFVSGVASGTTYPDYKPAPFIVGSRYQGVDMVTVVTEGIFSYCSFKVKIDTDRYLGPEQATVRHRGEAVGHVTTIEYGSQFLSLGGVHHLTGGSKKEGRVTCDLMMQLGNSEPVDLEIDGGAQLTVQAGRAPRINGVEEQRMRVGCGSATIGIFARQWFGHVDEVVVVDDHITGVLSEHQAGRCLDVPPSGIRIRGRKSTPGRYFQVANPGTGWGGTDIEDPLSIVEGWDPKVARPGLRLLMVSTTGEHVEWFELDEALRPVSAPMPAAVRKVVERIGENCEPALATVL
;
A
#
# COMPACT_ATOMS: atom_id res chain seq x y z
N MET A 1 16.58 20.58 -8.31
CA MET A 1 17.81 19.93 -7.82
C MET A 1 18.26 20.70 -6.60
N THR A 2 17.82 20.26 -5.42
CA THR A 2 18.27 20.82 -4.15
C THR A 2 19.69 20.31 -3.91
N GLN A 3 20.66 21.22 -3.81
CA GLN A 3 22.03 20.89 -3.49
C GLN A 3 22.04 20.22 -2.11
N GLN A 4 22.71 19.08 -1.97
CA GLN A 4 22.74 18.32 -0.72
C GLN A 4 23.48 19.16 0.34
N ILE A 5 22.74 19.68 1.33
CA ILE A 5 23.27 20.55 2.38
C ILE A 5 23.89 19.65 3.46
N GLY A 6 25.15 19.26 3.29
CA GLY A 6 26.02 18.60 4.29
C GLY A 6 25.51 17.26 4.85
N ALA A 7 26.27 16.18 4.67
CA ALA A 7 25.97 14.92 5.35
C ALA A 7 26.68 14.87 6.71
N ASN A 8 26.07 14.23 7.70
CA ASN A 8 26.75 13.84 8.95
C ASN A 8 27.76 12.68 8.75
N SER A 9 28.42 12.62 7.58
CA SER A 9 29.57 11.73 7.38
C SER A 9 30.71 12.18 8.31
N LEU A 10 31.49 11.21 8.79
CA LEU A 10 32.66 11.49 9.62
C LEU A 10 33.67 12.33 8.80
N GLY A 11 33.73 13.64 9.09
CA GLY A 11 34.73 14.55 8.51
C GLY A 11 34.19 15.72 7.67
N GLU A 12 32.91 15.75 7.27
CA GLU A 12 32.36 16.88 6.49
C GLU A 12 32.09 18.12 7.35
N GLN A 13 32.57 19.28 6.91
CA GLN A 13 32.23 20.59 7.49
C GLN A 13 31.10 21.21 6.68
N PHE A 14 30.16 21.87 7.36
CA PHE A 14 29.12 22.65 6.70
C PHE A 14 29.69 24.04 6.35
N ASP A 15 29.76 24.34 5.06
CA ASP A 15 30.03 25.70 4.59
C ASP A 15 28.71 26.49 4.66
N GLY A 16 28.63 27.41 5.62
CA GLY A 16 27.48 28.31 5.75
C GLY A 16 27.37 29.27 4.56
N PRO A 17 26.18 29.83 4.31
CA PRO A 17 26.03 30.85 3.27
C PRO A 17 26.91 32.06 3.58
N ASP A 18 27.69 32.50 2.59
CA ASP A 18 28.39 33.78 2.62
C ASP A 18 27.33 34.89 2.66
N ASP A 19 27.45 35.79 3.64
CA ASP A 19 26.56 36.91 3.96
C ASP A 19 25.21 36.57 4.64
N VAL A 20 25.27 36.27 5.95
CA VAL A 20 24.12 36.47 6.84
C VAL A 20 24.20 37.87 7.46
N ALA A 21 23.70 38.88 6.74
CA ALA A 21 23.32 40.14 7.36
C ALA A 21 22.14 39.87 8.32
N ALA A 22 22.44 39.81 9.61
CA ALA A 22 21.46 39.54 10.67
C ALA A 22 20.33 40.58 10.64
N THR A 23 19.24 40.24 9.95
CA THR A 23 17.99 40.99 9.97
C THR A 23 16.89 40.06 10.48
N GLY A 24 16.57 40.20 11.76
CA GLY A 24 15.25 39.85 12.31
C GLY A 24 14.89 38.38 12.54
N ALA A 25 15.84 37.43 12.59
CA ALA A 25 15.53 36.07 13.05
C ALA A 25 15.48 36.01 14.58
N ASP A 26 14.41 35.43 15.14
CA ASP A 26 14.22 35.23 16.59
C ASP A 26 15.45 34.56 17.23
N ILE A 27 16.29 35.37 17.89
CA ILE A 27 17.45 34.90 18.63
C ILE A 27 16.96 34.24 19.92
N VAL A 28 16.76 32.92 19.88
CA VAL A 28 16.54 32.14 21.10
C VAL A 28 17.89 32.00 21.80
N ALA A 29 18.09 32.73 22.91
CA ALA A 29 19.32 32.69 23.68
C ALA A 29 19.54 31.28 24.27
N ALA A 30 20.46 30.51 23.69
CA ALA A 30 20.85 29.20 24.19
C ALA A 30 21.48 29.33 25.59
N ARG A 31 20.94 28.60 26.57
CA ARG A 31 21.46 28.57 27.94
C ARG A 31 22.64 27.59 28.00
N ALA A 32 23.85 28.09 28.18
CA ALA A 32 25.04 27.25 28.29
C ALA A 32 25.04 26.45 29.61
N PRO A 33 25.07 25.11 29.60
CA PRO A 33 25.33 24.33 30.80
C PRO A 33 26.81 24.47 31.22
N GLU A 34 27.07 24.45 32.53
CA GLU A 34 28.36 24.79 33.18
C GLU A 34 29.58 23.91 32.79
N LYS A 35 29.42 22.92 31.91
CA LYS A 35 30.50 22.06 31.39
C LYS A 35 30.35 21.78 29.90
N MET A 36 30.45 22.81 29.07
CA MET A 36 30.57 22.64 27.62
C MET A 36 31.88 23.21 27.11
N ALA A 37 32.51 22.48 26.17
CA ALA A 37 33.65 23.00 25.42
C ALA A 37 33.22 24.29 24.71
N SER A 38 34.11 25.28 24.65
CA SER A 38 33.81 26.64 24.16
C SER A 38 33.29 26.69 22.71
N ASN A 39 33.54 25.65 21.93
CA ASN A 39 33.12 25.51 20.54
C ASN A 39 31.81 24.74 20.35
N LYS A 40 31.02 24.52 21.41
CA LYS A 40 29.74 23.82 21.34
C LYS A 40 28.60 24.69 21.86
N ILE A 41 27.43 24.54 21.26
CA ILE A 41 26.16 25.07 21.78
C ILE A 41 25.24 23.93 22.20
N GLN A 42 24.39 24.15 23.19
CA GLN A 42 23.28 23.25 23.49
C GLN A 42 22.08 23.70 22.67
N CYS A 43 21.63 22.85 21.74
CA CYS A 43 20.40 23.08 21.01
C CYS A 43 19.22 22.83 21.94
N ASP A 44 18.40 23.84 22.18
CA ASP A 44 17.20 23.72 23.00
C ASP A 44 15.94 23.54 22.14
N ALA A 45 16.05 23.41 20.81
CA ALA A 45 14.91 23.35 19.90
C ALA A 45 13.99 22.12 20.09
N CYS A 46 14.44 21.09 20.82
CA CYS A 46 13.65 19.93 21.22
C CYS A 46 14.20 19.31 22.53
N PRO A 47 13.50 18.33 23.15
CA PRO A 47 13.85 17.79 24.47
C PRO A 47 15.13 16.93 24.47
N VAL A 48 15.68 16.62 23.29
CA VAL A 48 16.95 15.86 23.16
C VAL A 48 18.14 16.68 23.66
N LEU A 49 18.05 18.01 23.61
CA LEU A 49 19.09 18.92 24.10
C LEU A 49 20.50 18.63 23.54
N CYS A 50 20.58 18.33 22.23
CA CYS A 50 21.84 17.90 21.62
C CYS A 50 22.92 18.99 21.67
N GLN A 51 24.18 18.57 21.83
CA GLN A 51 25.32 19.48 21.81
C GLN A 51 25.92 19.53 20.41
N ILE A 52 25.97 20.72 19.81
CA ILE A 52 26.39 20.92 18.42
C ILE A 52 27.72 21.66 18.40
N SER A 53 28.76 21.02 17.87
CA SER A 53 30.05 21.68 17.62
C SER A 53 29.92 22.72 16.52
N GLU A 54 30.72 23.78 16.58
CA GLU A 54 30.78 24.82 15.55
C GLU A 54 31.01 24.21 14.15
N GLY A 55 30.26 24.70 13.16
CA GLY A 55 30.27 24.22 11.79
C GLY A 55 29.63 22.83 11.59
N ARG A 56 28.89 22.32 12.58
CA ARG A 56 28.20 21.02 12.50
C ARG A 56 26.68 21.18 12.62
N LEU A 57 25.99 20.18 12.07
CA LEU A 57 24.57 19.95 12.24
C LEU A 57 24.28 19.24 13.57
N GLY A 58 23.14 19.55 14.17
CA GLY A 58 22.57 18.81 15.28
C GLY A 58 21.99 17.48 14.83
N ALA A 59 21.57 16.65 15.79
CA ALA A 59 21.17 15.26 15.51
C ALA A 59 19.96 15.10 14.55
N CYS A 60 19.20 16.17 14.32
CA CYS A 60 18.06 16.19 13.40
C CYS A 60 18.37 16.84 12.05
N ASP A 61 19.62 17.27 11.83
CA ASP A 61 20.09 17.98 10.62
C ASP A 61 19.40 19.32 10.29
N ARG A 62 18.46 19.78 11.12
CA ARG A 62 17.69 21.03 10.94
C ARG A 62 18.24 22.24 11.65
N TRP A 63 19.18 22.02 12.56
CA TRP A 63 19.80 23.07 13.35
C TRP A 63 21.31 22.90 13.26
N ALA A 64 22.02 23.99 13.04
CA ALA A 64 23.47 24.05 13.00
C ALA A 64 23.99 24.98 14.09
N ASN A 65 25.25 24.78 14.46
CA ASN A 65 26.02 25.78 15.18
C ASN A 65 26.82 26.63 14.18
N VAL A 66 26.30 27.81 13.86
CA VAL A 66 26.97 28.78 12.98
C VAL A 66 27.59 29.85 13.88
N ALA A 67 28.92 29.82 14.02
CA ALA A 67 29.68 30.78 14.82
C ALA A 67 29.15 30.96 16.28
N GLY A 68 28.76 29.87 16.93
CA GLY A 68 28.20 29.90 18.29
C GLY A 68 26.70 30.22 18.37
N VAL A 69 26.01 30.33 17.23
CA VAL A 69 24.58 30.63 17.15
C VAL A 69 23.81 29.41 16.64
N LEU A 70 22.77 29.04 17.38
CA LEU A 70 21.82 28.00 16.95
C LEU A 70 21.03 28.50 15.75
N THR A 71 21.32 27.97 14.57
CA THR A 71 20.76 28.44 13.30
C THR A 71 19.96 27.34 12.64
N ARG A 72 18.75 27.66 12.18
CA ARG A 72 17.93 26.70 11.44
C ARG A 72 18.45 26.53 10.02
N THR A 73 18.59 25.30 9.55
CA THR A 73 19.14 24.98 8.22
C THR A 73 18.07 24.60 7.20
N ASP A 74 16.93 24.06 7.64
CA ASP A 74 15.85 23.62 6.74
C ASP A 74 14.67 24.61 6.68
N PRO A 75 14.20 24.99 5.48
CA PRO A 75 13.04 25.83 5.31
C PRO A 75 11.75 25.06 5.59
N VAL A 76 10.72 25.80 5.97
CA VAL A 76 9.38 25.23 6.20
C VAL A 76 8.67 25.14 4.85
N VAL A 77 8.13 23.96 4.54
CA VAL A 77 7.50 23.69 3.24
C VAL A 77 5.99 23.85 3.34
N LEU A 78 5.43 24.79 2.58
CA LEU A 78 3.99 24.98 2.44
C LEU A 78 3.51 24.28 1.16
N LEU A 79 2.50 23.40 1.29
CA LEU A 79 1.91 22.71 0.13
C LEU A 79 0.63 23.43 -0.31
N ARG A 80 0.46 23.58 -1.62
CA ARG A 80 -0.83 23.95 -2.23
C ARG A 80 -1.45 22.70 -2.85
N ARG A 81 -2.78 22.71 -3.01
CA ARG A 81 -3.55 21.58 -3.58
C ARG A 81 -2.96 21.04 -4.91
N PRO A 82 -3.28 19.78 -5.28
CA PRO A 82 -2.74 19.13 -6.48
C PRO A 82 -2.85 20.01 -7.73
N GLY A 83 -1.76 20.13 -8.49
CA GLY A 83 -1.69 20.89 -9.74
C GLY A 83 -1.05 22.28 -9.64
N VAL A 84 -0.50 22.68 -8.48
CA VAL A 84 0.25 23.94 -8.33
C VAL A 84 1.61 23.68 -7.69
N GLU A 85 2.63 24.34 -8.23
CA GLU A 85 4.04 24.29 -7.83
C GLU A 85 4.24 24.48 -6.32
N VAL A 86 5.19 23.73 -5.74
CA VAL A 86 5.64 23.89 -4.34
C VAL A 86 6.30 25.25 -4.20
N VAL A 87 5.82 26.09 -3.29
CA VAL A 87 6.43 27.40 -3.02
C VAL A 87 7.24 27.31 -1.71
N PRO A 88 8.58 27.37 -1.76
CA PRO A 88 9.41 27.46 -0.57
C PRO A 88 9.10 28.73 0.22
N SER A 89 9.15 28.67 1.55
CA SER A 89 9.01 29.86 2.41
C SER A 89 10.19 30.82 2.36
N THR A 90 11.23 30.55 1.55
CA THR A 90 12.45 31.37 1.44
C THR A 90 12.30 32.56 0.48
N VAL A 91 11.09 33.09 0.28
CA VAL A 91 10.96 34.37 -0.41
C VAL A 91 11.22 35.45 0.63
N GLU A 92 12.33 36.19 0.50
CA GLU A 92 12.79 37.29 1.37
C GLU A 92 11.76 38.43 1.57
N ALA A 93 10.55 38.31 1.03
CA ALA A 93 9.51 39.33 1.04
C ALA A 93 8.09 38.74 1.19
N TRP A 94 7.88 37.76 2.08
CA TRP A 94 6.51 37.44 2.49
C TRP A 94 6.09 38.35 3.66
N ASP A 95 5.14 39.23 3.39
CA ASP A 95 4.62 40.27 4.30
C ASP A 95 3.60 39.76 5.33
N GLY A 96 3.45 38.44 5.46
CA GLY A 96 2.44 37.82 6.33
C GLY A 96 1.00 37.96 5.82
N ALA A 97 0.78 38.40 4.57
CA ALA A 97 -0.56 38.48 4.01
C ALA A 97 -1.18 37.08 3.92
N LEU A 98 -2.40 36.96 4.46
CA LEU A 98 -3.24 35.77 4.33
C LEU A 98 -3.37 35.42 2.84
N LEU A 99 -2.98 34.19 2.50
CA LEU A 99 -3.06 33.62 1.15
C LEU A 99 -4.54 33.60 0.72
N ASN A 100 -4.95 34.68 0.06
CA ASN A 100 -6.34 35.04 -0.12
C ASN A 100 -7.05 34.03 -1.04
N ASN A 101 -8.23 33.56 -0.60
CA ASN A 101 -9.26 32.84 -1.36
C ASN A 101 -8.92 31.48 -2.00
N SER A 102 -7.76 30.88 -1.72
CA SER A 102 -7.50 29.47 -2.07
C SER A 102 -7.53 28.63 -0.79
N PRO A 103 -8.16 27.44 -0.78
CA PRO A 103 -8.00 26.50 0.33
C PRO A 103 -6.53 26.05 0.37
N VAL A 104 -5.72 26.71 1.21
CA VAL A 104 -4.33 26.38 1.46
C VAL A 104 -4.31 25.20 2.43
N PHE A 105 -3.58 24.14 2.09
CA PHE A 105 -3.32 23.02 2.98
C PHE A 105 -1.92 23.17 3.54
N VAL A 106 -1.80 23.76 4.73
CA VAL A 106 -0.50 23.89 5.40
C VAL A 106 -0.06 22.49 5.85
N SER A 107 1.00 21.96 5.23
CA SER A 107 1.63 20.72 5.64
C SER A 107 2.72 21.00 6.68
N GLY A 108 2.91 20.07 7.62
CA GLY A 108 3.93 20.15 8.67
C GLY A 108 5.21 19.39 8.40
N VAL A 109 5.39 18.90 7.18
CA VAL A 109 6.63 18.21 6.82
C VAL A 109 7.80 19.20 6.95
N ALA A 110 8.80 18.82 7.75
CA ALA A 110 9.96 19.64 8.08
C ALA A 110 9.65 20.96 8.83
N SER A 111 8.45 21.14 9.42
CA SER A 111 8.17 22.32 10.25
C SER A 111 9.03 22.36 11.52
N GLY A 112 9.48 21.20 12.00
CA GLY A 112 10.16 21.07 13.28
C GLY A 112 9.20 21.18 14.47
N THR A 113 9.82 21.14 15.65
CA THR A 113 9.26 20.89 16.99
C THR A 113 8.53 19.57 17.17
N THR A 114 8.41 19.20 18.44
CA THR A 114 8.30 17.83 18.93
C THR A 114 6.93 17.59 19.53
N TYR A 115 6.30 16.48 19.14
CA TYR A 115 5.36 15.79 20.02
C TYR A 115 6.13 14.77 20.89
N PRO A 116 5.88 14.70 22.21
CA PRO A 116 5.23 15.69 23.07
C PRO A 116 6.28 16.67 23.65
N ASP A 117 6.15 17.96 23.38
CA ASP A 117 7.03 18.99 23.92
C ASP A 117 6.20 20.15 24.50
N TYR A 118 6.78 20.89 25.44
CA TYR A 118 6.25 22.11 26.01
C TYR A 118 6.47 23.34 25.11
N LYS A 119 7.26 23.21 24.05
CA LYS A 119 7.42 24.25 23.03
C LYS A 119 6.19 24.25 22.10
N PRO A 120 5.52 25.41 21.89
CA PRO A 120 4.41 25.51 20.95
C PRO A 120 4.77 25.02 19.55
N ALA A 121 3.76 24.58 18.80
CA ALA A 121 3.90 24.31 17.37
C ALA A 121 4.55 25.52 16.66
N PRO A 122 5.53 25.32 15.78
CA PRO A 122 6.27 26.39 15.13
C PRO A 122 5.38 27.18 14.18
N PHE A 123 4.29 26.56 13.69
CA PHE A 123 3.29 27.23 12.87
C PHE A 123 1.91 26.96 13.44
N ILE A 124 1.21 28.05 13.73
CA ILE A 124 -0.20 28.07 14.07
C ILE A 124 -0.85 28.99 13.05
N VAL A 125 -1.63 28.41 12.15
CA VAL A 125 -2.24 29.13 11.03
C VAL A 125 -3.73 29.30 11.28
N GLY A 126 -4.18 30.55 11.39
CA GLY A 126 -5.60 30.90 11.45
C GLY A 126 -6.17 31.08 10.05
N SER A 127 -7.35 30.52 9.80
CA SER A 127 -8.12 30.71 8.57
C SER A 127 -9.62 30.70 8.86
N ARG A 128 -10.45 31.07 7.89
CA ARG A 128 -11.92 30.97 7.99
C ARG A 128 -12.45 30.15 6.83
N TYR A 129 -13.15 29.06 7.12
CA TYR A 129 -13.76 28.19 6.12
C TYR A 129 -15.28 28.19 6.29
N GLN A 130 -16.01 28.64 5.27
CA GLN A 130 -17.48 28.72 5.29
C GLN A 130 -18.06 29.43 6.53
N GLY A 131 -17.40 30.49 6.98
CA GLY A 131 -17.82 31.25 8.16
C GLY A 131 -17.34 30.70 9.50
N VAL A 132 -16.73 29.51 9.54
CA VAL A 132 -16.15 28.86 10.72
C VAL A 132 -14.66 29.21 10.84
N ASP A 133 -14.23 29.64 12.02
CA ASP A 133 -12.81 29.85 12.32
C ASP A 133 -12.11 28.48 12.40
N MET A 134 -11.04 28.33 11.62
CA MET A 134 -10.22 27.12 11.56
C MET A 134 -8.79 27.46 11.96
N VAL A 135 -8.28 26.76 12.97
CA VAL A 135 -6.89 26.87 13.43
C VAL A 135 -6.16 25.58 13.07
N THR A 136 -5.12 25.68 12.24
CA THR A 136 -4.23 24.57 11.91
C THR A 136 -2.98 24.67 12.77
N VAL A 137 -2.78 23.69 13.64
CA VAL A 137 -1.59 23.56 14.48
C VAL A 137 -0.68 22.53 13.84
N VAL A 138 0.54 22.95 13.51
CA VAL A 138 1.48 22.15 12.73
C VAL A 138 2.57 21.61 13.65
N THR A 139 2.53 20.31 13.94
CA THR A 139 3.53 19.63 14.77
C THR A 139 4.14 18.47 13.99
N GLU A 140 5.37 18.10 14.32
CA GLU A 140 6.04 16.98 13.67
C GLU A 140 6.07 15.72 14.54
N GLY A 141 5.75 14.59 13.92
CA GLY A 141 5.95 13.27 14.52
C GLY A 141 7.34 12.74 14.21
N ILE A 142 7.95 12.03 15.16
CA ILE A 142 9.23 11.37 14.91
C ILE A 142 8.99 10.21 13.94
N PHE A 143 9.78 10.15 12.87
CA PHE A 143 9.64 9.14 11.81
C PHE A 143 9.67 7.69 12.33
N SER A 144 10.31 7.45 13.48
CA SER A 144 10.33 6.13 14.16
C SER A 144 8.95 5.60 14.57
N TYR A 145 7.93 6.46 14.67
CA TYR A 145 6.55 6.05 14.96
C TYR A 145 5.72 5.78 13.70
N CYS A 146 6.27 6.06 12.52
CA CYS A 146 5.58 5.87 11.26
C CYS A 146 5.72 4.41 10.77
N SER A 147 4.72 3.96 10.05
CA SER A 147 4.75 2.73 9.25
C SER A 147 3.95 2.98 7.97
N PHE A 148 4.27 2.23 6.92
CA PHE A 148 3.45 2.22 5.71
C PHE A 148 2.53 1.01 5.70
N LYS A 149 1.30 1.24 5.21
CA LYS A 149 0.40 0.14 4.84
C LYS A 149 0.44 0.01 3.33
N VAL A 150 0.96 -1.10 2.84
CA VAL A 150 1.14 -1.34 1.41
C VAL A 150 0.10 -2.34 0.92
N LYS A 151 -0.82 -1.91 0.06
CA LYS A 151 -1.76 -2.79 -0.64
C LYS A 151 -1.06 -3.39 -1.85
N ILE A 152 -1.08 -4.71 -1.99
CA ILE A 152 -0.53 -5.41 -3.15
C ILE A 152 -1.69 -5.96 -3.97
N ASP A 153 -1.99 -5.30 -5.08
CA ASP A 153 -3.03 -5.76 -5.99
C ASP A 153 -2.55 -6.98 -6.77
N THR A 154 -3.14 -8.13 -6.47
CA THR A 154 -2.88 -9.42 -7.09
C THR A 154 -4.02 -10.38 -6.77
N ASP A 155 -4.17 -11.44 -7.55
CA ASP A 155 -4.99 -12.60 -7.23
C ASP A 155 -4.19 -13.75 -6.60
N ARG A 156 -2.86 -13.62 -6.49
CA ARG A 156 -1.96 -14.62 -5.91
C ARG A 156 -1.91 -14.52 -4.40
N TYR A 157 -1.76 -15.67 -3.76
CA TYR A 157 -1.43 -15.73 -2.34
C TYR A 157 0.03 -15.29 -2.08
N LEU A 158 0.22 -14.32 -1.19
CA LEU A 158 1.54 -13.79 -0.84
C LEU A 158 2.18 -14.53 0.33
N GLY A 159 1.38 -15.03 1.28
CA GLY A 159 1.89 -15.70 2.48
C GLY A 159 0.94 -15.57 3.66
N PRO A 160 1.24 -16.25 4.79
CA PRO A 160 0.34 -16.26 5.94
C PRO A 160 0.16 -14.87 6.55
N GLU A 161 -1.03 -14.59 7.08
CA GLU A 161 -1.24 -13.39 7.91
C GLU A 161 -0.27 -13.43 9.10
N GLN A 162 0.27 -12.27 9.46
CA GLN A 162 1.33 -12.08 10.47
C GLN A 162 2.71 -12.62 10.09
N ALA A 163 2.88 -13.22 8.91
CA ALA A 163 4.21 -13.64 8.45
C ALA A 163 5.17 -12.45 8.39
N THR A 164 6.40 -12.65 8.85
CA THR A 164 7.44 -11.62 8.82
C THR A 164 7.75 -11.24 7.38
N VAL A 165 7.81 -9.94 7.11
CA VAL A 165 8.34 -9.40 5.85
C VAL A 165 9.78 -8.99 6.08
N ARG A 166 10.67 -9.41 5.18
CA ARG A 166 12.10 -9.15 5.24
C ARG A 166 12.58 -8.29 4.09
N HIS A 167 13.56 -7.46 4.37
CA HIS A 167 14.34 -6.74 3.37
C HIS A 167 15.81 -6.84 3.72
N ARG A 168 16.65 -7.28 2.77
CA ARG A 168 18.10 -7.50 3.00
C ARG A 168 18.39 -8.37 4.24
N GLY A 169 17.52 -9.36 4.49
CA GLY A 169 17.57 -10.30 5.62
C GLY A 169 17.01 -9.80 6.95
N GLU A 170 16.77 -8.49 7.10
CA GLU A 170 16.20 -7.92 8.34
C GLU A 170 14.68 -7.99 8.33
N ALA A 171 14.07 -8.21 9.50
CA ALA A 171 12.63 -8.11 9.67
C ALA A 171 12.22 -6.63 9.61
N VAL A 172 11.38 -6.26 8.65
CA VAL A 172 10.98 -4.86 8.41
C VAL A 172 9.49 -4.63 8.56
N GLY A 173 8.73 -5.69 8.83
CA GLY A 173 7.28 -5.64 8.90
C GLY A 173 6.63 -7.01 8.92
N HIS A 174 5.35 -7.05 8.58
CA HIS A 174 4.59 -8.28 8.47
C HIS A 174 3.48 -8.19 7.42
N VAL A 175 3.02 -9.35 6.94
CA VAL A 175 1.79 -9.48 6.16
C VAL A 175 0.61 -9.20 7.09
N THR A 176 -0.24 -8.27 6.72
CA THR A 176 -1.47 -7.95 7.45
C THR A 176 -2.70 -8.45 6.69
N THR A 177 -3.89 -8.22 7.26
CA THR A 177 -5.17 -8.77 6.80
C THR A 177 -5.40 -8.60 5.29
N ILE A 178 -6.02 -9.63 4.71
CA ILE A 178 -6.56 -9.57 3.34
C ILE A 178 -7.84 -8.74 3.31
N GLU A 179 -7.88 -7.70 2.48
CA GLU A 179 -9.08 -6.89 2.27
C GLU A 179 -9.45 -6.89 0.80
N TYR A 180 -10.72 -7.16 0.50
CA TYR A 180 -11.23 -7.27 -0.88
C TYR A 180 -10.41 -8.22 -1.77
N GLY A 181 -9.76 -9.20 -1.13
CA GLY A 181 -9.00 -10.21 -1.84
C GLY A 181 -7.59 -9.78 -2.27
N SER A 182 -7.02 -8.79 -1.61
CA SER A 182 -5.59 -8.48 -1.75
C SER A 182 -4.97 -8.37 -0.39
N GLN A 183 -3.79 -8.98 -0.24
CA GLN A 183 -3.05 -8.93 1.02
C GLN A 183 -2.32 -7.60 1.14
N PHE A 184 -2.20 -7.13 2.37
CA PHE A 184 -1.50 -5.90 2.70
C PHE A 184 -0.21 -6.24 3.44
N LEU A 185 0.75 -5.32 3.39
CA LEU A 185 1.96 -5.36 4.21
C LEU A 185 1.96 -4.16 5.15
N SER A 186 2.32 -4.37 6.40
CA SER A 186 2.65 -3.29 7.34
C SER A 186 4.16 -3.23 7.46
N LEU A 187 4.79 -2.18 6.94
CA LEU A 187 6.24 -2.00 6.88
C LEU A 187 6.68 -0.82 7.77
N GLY A 188 7.68 -1.03 8.60
CA GLY A 188 8.17 -0.02 9.55
C GLY A 188 7.52 -0.08 10.93
N GLY A 189 7.47 1.06 11.61
CA GLY A 189 6.98 1.18 12.98
C GLY A 189 8.07 1.05 14.05
N VAL A 190 7.73 1.45 15.27
CA VAL A 190 8.66 1.59 16.41
C VAL A 190 9.47 0.33 16.67
N HIS A 191 8.84 -0.84 16.54
CA HIS A 191 9.49 -2.13 16.79
C HIS A 191 10.68 -2.35 15.85
N HIS A 192 10.49 -2.11 14.54
CA HIS A 192 11.52 -2.33 13.53
C HIS A 192 12.51 -1.16 13.44
N LEU A 193 12.06 0.07 13.66
CA LEU A 193 12.92 1.27 13.57
C LEU A 193 13.81 1.44 14.81
N THR A 194 13.33 1.06 16.00
CA THR A 194 14.04 1.33 17.26
C THR A 194 14.07 0.19 18.27
N GLY A 195 13.18 -0.81 18.15
CA GLY A 195 13.08 -1.92 19.10
C GLY A 195 14.04 -3.08 18.83
N GLY A 196 14.45 -3.24 17.57
CA GLY A 196 15.34 -4.29 17.11
C GLY A 196 16.83 -3.96 17.16
N SER A 197 17.59 -4.55 16.24
CA SER A 197 19.02 -4.27 16.12
C SER A 197 19.28 -2.93 15.42
N LYS A 198 20.47 -2.33 15.61
CA LYS A 198 20.87 -1.12 14.86
C LYS A 198 20.83 -1.35 13.33
N LYS A 199 21.13 -2.57 12.89
CA LYS A 199 21.09 -2.94 11.47
C LYS A 199 19.65 -2.97 10.96
N GLU A 200 18.75 -3.61 11.71
CA GLU A 200 17.31 -3.66 11.42
C GLU A 200 16.71 -2.26 11.29
N GLY A 201 16.96 -1.38 12.26
CA GLY A 201 16.45 0.00 12.23
C GLY A 201 16.93 0.78 11.01
N ARG A 202 18.22 0.66 10.66
CA ARG A 202 18.77 1.31 9.46
C ARG A 202 18.15 0.75 8.18
N VAL A 203 18.07 -0.57 8.03
CA VAL A 203 17.51 -1.21 6.84
C VAL A 203 16.03 -0.90 6.67
N THR A 204 15.27 -0.88 7.77
CA THR A 204 13.86 -0.49 7.78
C THR A 204 13.68 0.97 7.37
N CYS A 205 14.48 1.89 7.92
CA CYS A 205 14.44 3.30 7.54
C CYS A 205 14.79 3.51 6.06
N ASP A 206 15.87 2.87 5.58
CA ASP A 206 16.29 2.94 4.17
C ASP A 206 15.17 2.44 3.25
N LEU A 207 14.48 1.35 3.62
CA LEU A 207 13.35 0.81 2.86
C LEU A 207 12.17 1.78 2.82
N MET A 208 11.79 2.37 3.96
CA MET A 208 10.68 3.31 4.01
C MET A 208 11.00 4.59 3.23
N MET A 209 12.25 5.07 3.26
CA MET A 209 12.66 6.21 2.44
C MET A 209 12.57 5.91 0.94
N GLN A 210 13.06 4.73 0.51
CA GLN A 210 12.95 4.29 -0.90
C GLN A 210 11.48 4.22 -1.34
N LEU A 211 10.63 3.51 -0.59
CA LEU A 211 9.20 3.41 -0.90
C LEU A 211 8.49 4.77 -0.92
N GLY A 212 8.78 5.63 0.06
CA GLY A 212 8.21 6.97 0.14
C GLY A 212 8.62 7.87 -1.02
N ASN A 213 9.82 7.66 -1.56
CA ASN A 213 10.32 8.32 -2.77
C ASN A 213 9.90 7.62 -4.07
N SER A 214 8.97 6.65 -3.99
CA SER A 214 8.50 5.86 -5.13
C SER A 214 9.62 5.09 -5.85
N GLU A 215 10.65 4.68 -5.11
CA GLU A 215 11.71 3.78 -5.58
C GLU A 215 11.30 2.31 -5.34
N PRO A 216 11.72 1.38 -6.20
CA PRO A 216 11.42 -0.04 -6.03
C PRO A 216 12.20 -0.66 -4.87
N VAL A 217 11.55 -1.55 -4.12
CA VAL A 217 12.17 -2.34 -3.05
C VAL A 217 11.84 -3.82 -3.20
N ASP A 218 12.82 -4.68 -2.89
CA ASP A 218 12.64 -6.13 -2.87
C ASP A 218 12.30 -6.62 -1.45
N LEU A 219 11.29 -7.45 -1.31
CA LEU A 219 10.80 -8.01 -0.05
C LEU A 219 10.73 -9.53 -0.14
N GLU A 220 10.88 -10.18 0.99
CA GLU A 220 10.68 -11.62 1.13
C GLU A 220 9.72 -11.86 2.30
N ILE A 221 8.69 -12.68 2.08
CA ILE A 221 7.77 -13.08 3.14
C ILE A 221 8.21 -14.44 3.68
N ASP A 222 8.38 -14.56 5.00
CA ASP A 222 8.71 -15.83 5.64
C ASP A 222 7.61 -16.88 5.35
N GLY A 223 7.98 -17.95 4.63
CA GLY A 223 7.03 -18.99 4.20
C GLY A 223 6.06 -18.54 3.10
N GLY A 224 6.36 -17.44 2.41
CA GLY A 224 5.53 -16.85 1.37
C GLY A 224 6.31 -16.48 0.10
N ALA A 225 5.84 -15.42 -0.57
CA ALA A 225 6.34 -14.96 -1.85
C ALA A 225 7.53 -13.99 -1.72
N GLN A 226 8.31 -13.90 -2.79
CA GLN A 226 9.26 -12.82 -3.04
C GLN A 226 8.56 -11.71 -3.82
N LEU A 227 8.76 -10.45 -3.43
CA LEU A 227 8.08 -9.30 -3.99
C LEU A 227 9.08 -8.24 -4.43
N THR A 228 8.83 -7.59 -5.57
CA THR A 228 9.38 -6.26 -5.87
C THR A 228 8.23 -5.27 -5.91
N VAL A 229 8.30 -4.23 -5.08
CA VAL A 229 7.21 -3.30 -4.83
C VAL A 229 7.67 -1.86 -5.07
N GLN A 230 6.83 -1.09 -5.75
CA GLN A 230 7.05 0.34 -5.99
C GLN A 230 5.71 1.07 -5.98
N ALA A 231 5.64 2.22 -5.30
CA ALA A 231 4.41 3.00 -5.22
C ALA A 231 3.85 3.35 -6.61
N GLY A 232 2.59 3.00 -6.86
CA GLY A 232 1.89 3.30 -8.11
C GLY A 232 2.35 2.49 -9.33
N ARG A 233 3.08 1.38 -9.12
CA ARG A 233 3.49 0.46 -10.19
C ARG A 233 2.99 -0.96 -9.91
N ALA A 234 2.90 -1.76 -10.97
CA ALA A 234 2.59 -3.18 -10.86
C ALA A 234 3.62 -3.89 -9.95
N PRO A 235 3.17 -4.67 -8.95
CA PRO A 235 4.08 -5.47 -8.15
C PRO A 235 4.64 -6.63 -8.98
N ARG A 236 5.86 -7.06 -8.67
CA ARG A 236 6.39 -8.34 -9.17
C ARG A 236 6.34 -9.36 -8.05
N ILE A 237 5.75 -10.52 -8.32
CA ILE A 237 5.59 -11.62 -7.36
C ILE A 237 6.32 -12.84 -7.92
N ASN A 238 7.30 -13.35 -7.18
CA ASN A 238 8.15 -14.46 -7.61
C ASN A 238 8.75 -14.27 -9.02
N GLY A 239 9.13 -13.02 -9.33
CA GLY A 239 9.70 -12.61 -10.62
C GLY A 239 8.69 -12.29 -11.72
N VAL A 240 7.40 -12.57 -11.52
CA VAL A 240 6.32 -12.30 -12.49
C VAL A 240 5.69 -10.94 -12.19
N GLU A 241 5.56 -10.08 -13.20
CA GLU A 241 4.86 -8.80 -13.06
C GLU A 241 3.35 -9.00 -13.13
N GLU A 242 2.66 -8.60 -12.07
CA GLU A 242 1.21 -8.69 -11.99
C GLU A 242 0.56 -7.67 -12.92
N GLN A 243 -0.44 -8.10 -13.67
CA GLN A 243 -1.10 -7.25 -14.67
C GLN A 243 -2.44 -6.73 -14.19
N ARG A 244 -3.16 -7.52 -13.38
CA ARG A 244 -4.57 -7.30 -13.06
C ARG A 244 -4.86 -7.64 -11.61
N MET A 245 -5.76 -6.88 -11.01
CA MET A 245 -6.44 -7.30 -9.78
C MET A 245 -7.76 -8.00 -10.10
N ARG A 246 -8.20 -8.92 -9.23
CA ARG A 246 -9.50 -9.58 -9.40
C ARG A 246 -10.65 -8.58 -9.50
N VAL A 247 -11.58 -8.81 -10.43
CA VAL A 247 -12.82 -8.01 -10.58
C VAL A 247 -13.73 -8.11 -9.36
N GLY A 248 -13.60 -9.19 -8.59
CA GLY A 248 -14.31 -9.50 -7.37
C GLY A 248 -14.11 -10.97 -7.01
N CYS A 249 -14.74 -11.44 -5.93
CA CYS A 249 -14.75 -12.88 -5.63
C CYS A 249 -15.58 -13.65 -6.68
N GLY A 250 -15.55 -14.99 -6.64
CA GLY A 250 -16.28 -15.82 -7.61
C GLY A 250 -17.78 -15.54 -7.65
N SER A 251 -18.40 -15.28 -6.49
CA SER A 251 -19.81 -14.87 -6.41
C SER A 251 -20.09 -13.52 -7.07
N ALA A 252 -19.22 -12.53 -6.87
CA ALA A 252 -19.38 -11.21 -7.50
C ALA A 252 -19.23 -11.31 -9.02
N THR A 253 -18.24 -12.08 -9.48
CA THR A 253 -18.01 -12.37 -10.90
C THR A 253 -19.27 -12.98 -11.54
N ILE A 254 -19.93 -13.92 -10.86
CA ILE A 254 -21.22 -14.44 -11.34
C ILE A 254 -22.27 -13.35 -11.45
N GLY A 255 -22.43 -12.52 -10.40
CA GLY A 255 -23.40 -11.42 -10.42
C GLY A 255 -23.20 -10.46 -11.59
N ILE A 256 -21.93 -10.16 -11.94
CA ILE A 256 -21.57 -9.23 -13.02
C ILE A 256 -21.81 -9.85 -14.41
N PHE A 257 -21.43 -11.12 -14.61
CA PHE A 257 -21.38 -11.72 -15.95
C PHE A 257 -22.51 -12.70 -16.30
N ALA A 258 -23.37 -13.09 -15.34
CA ALA A 258 -24.42 -14.10 -15.54
C ALA A 258 -25.28 -13.90 -16.80
N ARG A 259 -25.72 -12.66 -17.08
CA ARG A 259 -26.55 -12.37 -18.25
C ARG A 259 -25.83 -12.60 -19.58
N GLN A 260 -24.51 -12.46 -19.60
CA GLN A 260 -23.70 -12.65 -20.81
C GLN A 260 -23.42 -14.14 -21.09
N TRP A 261 -23.44 -14.96 -20.04
CA TRP A 261 -23.34 -16.41 -20.14
C TRP A 261 -24.66 -17.10 -20.49
N PHE A 262 -25.79 -16.48 -20.14
CA PHE A 262 -27.11 -17.03 -20.37
C PHE A 262 -27.34 -17.47 -21.82
N GLY A 263 -27.79 -18.72 -22.00
CA GLY A 263 -28.01 -19.36 -23.30
C GLY A 263 -26.76 -19.98 -23.94
N HIS A 264 -25.55 -19.58 -23.52
CA HIS A 264 -24.28 -20.10 -24.03
C HIS A 264 -23.69 -21.24 -23.20
N VAL A 265 -24.00 -21.27 -21.90
CA VAL A 265 -23.55 -22.27 -20.91
C VAL A 265 -24.73 -22.81 -20.11
N ASP A 266 -24.59 -24.03 -19.62
CA ASP A 266 -25.53 -24.64 -18.68
C ASP A 266 -25.07 -24.46 -17.23
N GLU A 267 -23.76 -24.40 -16.99
CA GLU A 267 -23.18 -24.09 -15.67
C GLU A 267 -21.89 -23.27 -15.80
N VAL A 268 -21.65 -22.41 -14.82
CA VAL A 268 -20.37 -21.72 -14.63
C VAL A 268 -19.92 -21.87 -13.19
N VAL A 269 -18.69 -22.33 -13.00
CA VAL A 269 -18.01 -22.30 -11.71
C VAL A 269 -16.89 -21.28 -11.80
N VAL A 270 -17.01 -20.23 -10.98
CA VAL A 270 -15.94 -19.25 -10.84
C VAL A 270 -15.09 -19.62 -9.63
N VAL A 271 -13.89 -20.12 -9.88
CA VAL A 271 -12.95 -20.59 -8.85
C VAL A 271 -12.23 -19.40 -8.22
N ASP A 272 -12.26 -19.33 -6.88
CA ASP A 272 -11.66 -18.27 -6.09
C ASP A 272 -11.32 -18.82 -4.70
N ASP A 273 -10.18 -18.41 -4.15
CA ASP A 273 -9.70 -18.82 -2.82
C ASP A 273 -10.65 -18.44 -1.69
N HIS A 274 -11.31 -17.28 -1.84
CA HIS A 274 -12.21 -16.75 -0.84
C HIS A 274 -13.63 -17.28 -1.02
N ILE A 275 -14.26 -17.06 -2.18
CA ILE A 275 -15.63 -17.50 -2.48
C ILE A 275 -15.72 -18.02 -3.92
N THR A 276 -15.77 -19.34 -4.06
CA THR A 276 -16.14 -19.98 -5.33
C THR A 276 -17.63 -19.78 -5.60
N GLY A 277 -17.94 -19.34 -6.82
CA GLY A 277 -19.30 -19.11 -7.29
C GLY A 277 -19.81 -20.26 -8.17
N VAL A 278 -21.11 -20.59 -8.07
CA VAL A 278 -21.79 -21.55 -8.98
C VAL A 278 -23.06 -20.92 -9.57
N LEU A 279 -23.13 -20.78 -10.90
CA LEU A 279 -24.14 -19.95 -11.57
C LEU A 279 -25.57 -20.43 -11.36
N SER A 280 -25.87 -21.71 -11.62
CA SER A 280 -27.25 -22.20 -11.59
C SER A 280 -27.89 -22.14 -10.19
N GLU A 281 -27.07 -22.17 -9.15
CA GLU A 281 -27.53 -22.01 -7.78
C GLU A 281 -27.59 -20.54 -7.33
N HIS A 282 -26.68 -19.71 -7.82
CA HIS A 282 -26.55 -18.31 -7.42
C HIS A 282 -27.81 -17.51 -7.75
N GLN A 283 -28.09 -16.48 -6.95
CA GLN A 283 -29.28 -15.63 -7.13
C GLN A 283 -29.37 -15.05 -8.55
N ALA A 284 -28.24 -14.69 -9.16
CA ALA A 284 -28.21 -14.20 -10.54
C ALA A 284 -28.68 -15.25 -11.57
N GLY A 285 -28.28 -16.52 -11.41
CA GLY A 285 -28.78 -17.60 -12.26
C GLY A 285 -30.26 -17.86 -12.05
N ARG A 286 -30.72 -17.81 -10.79
CA ARG A 286 -32.15 -17.93 -10.46
C ARG A 286 -33.01 -16.83 -11.08
N CYS A 287 -32.55 -15.57 -11.05
CA CYS A 287 -33.25 -14.45 -11.70
C CYS A 287 -33.27 -14.54 -13.23
N LEU A 288 -32.41 -15.37 -13.83
CA LEU A 288 -32.36 -15.65 -15.26
C LEU A 288 -33.05 -16.97 -15.61
N ASP A 289 -33.69 -17.64 -14.64
CA ASP A 289 -34.27 -18.97 -14.82
C ASP A 289 -33.29 -20.02 -15.36
N VAL A 290 -32.00 -19.91 -15.00
CA VAL A 290 -30.99 -20.93 -15.33
C VAL A 290 -31.38 -22.25 -14.64
N PRO A 291 -31.58 -23.34 -15.40
CA PRO A 291 -31.93 -24.63 -14.81
C PRO A 291 -30.80 -25.13 -13.89
N PRO A 292 -31.12 -25.79 -12.76
CA PRO A 292 -30.10 -26.44 -11.95
C PRO A 292 -29.28 -27.43 -12.76
N SER A 293 -27.95 -27.38 -12.64
CA SER A 293 -27.05 -28.32 -13.32
C SER A 293 -26.92 -29.66 -12.61
N GLY A 294 -27.25 -29.69 -11.31
CA GLY A 294 -27.01 -30.84 -10.44
C GLY A 294 -25.57 -30.97 -9.94
N ILE A 295 -24.69 -30.01 -10.25
CA ILE A 295 -23.28 -30.04 -9.80
C ILE A 295 -23.17 -30.02 -8.27
N ARG A 296 -22.18 -30.73 -7.76
CA ARG A 296 -21.80 -30.73 -6.34
C ARG A 296 -20.36 -30.25 -6.22
N ILE A 297 -20.18 -29.18 -5.45
CA ILE A 297 -18.89 -28.54 -5.25
C ILE A 297 -18.45 -28.76 -3.79
N ARG A 298 -17.17 -29.11 -3.63
CA ARG A 298 -16.51 -29.23 -2.33
C ARG A 298 -16.58 -27.92 -1.55
N GLY A 299 -16.61 -28.01 -0.23
CA GLY A 299 -16.44 -26.86 0.66
C GLY A 299 -17.70 -26.47 1.41
N ARG A 300 -17.65 -25.35 2.13
CA ARG A 300 -18.73 -24.89 3.00
C ARG A 300 -19.68 -23.97 2.22
N LYS A 301 -20.86 -24.49 1.90
CA LYS A 301 -21.95 -23.69 1.33
C LYS A 301 -22.44 -22.66 2.34
N SER A 302 -22.36 -21.37 2.00
CA SER A 302 -22.88 -20.28 2.83
C SER A 302 -24.29 -19.89 2.44
N THR A 303 -24.49 -19.64 1.14
CA THR A 303 -25.77 -19.33 0.50
C THR A 303 -25.79 -20.03 -0.87
N PRO A 304 -26.95 -20.20 -1.51
CA PRO A 304 -27.02 -20.85 -2.84
C PRO A 304 -26.01 -20.24 -3.82
N GLY A 305 -25.16 -21.10 -4.42
CA GLY A 305 -24.11 -20.68 -5.36
C GLY A 305 -22.89 -19.98 -4.76
N ARG A 306 -22.73 -19.97 -3.42
CA ARG A 306 -21.58 -19.36 -2.73
C ARG A 306 -20.91 -20.35 -1.79
N TYR A 307 -19.68 -20.73 -2.11
CA TYR A 307 -18.92 -21.77 -1.43
C TYR A 307 -17.61 -21.19 -0.88
N PHE A 308 -17.39 -21.37 0.43
CA PHE A 308 -16.16 -21.02 1.11
C PHE A 308 -15.28 -22.26 1.29
N GLN A 309 -13.97 -22.06 1.48
CA GLN A 309 -13.03 -23.15 1.83
C GLN A 309 -13.12 -24.33 0.85
N VAL A 310 -13.19 -24.01 -0.43
CA VAL A 310 -13.23 -25.01 -1.50
C VAL A 310 -11.85 -25.62 -1.72
N ALA A 311 -10.82 -24.79 -1.61
CA ALA A 311 -9.40 -25.10 -1.68
C ALA A 311 -8.63 -24.16 -0.73
N ASN A 312 -7.34 -24.43 -0.46
CA ASN A 312 -6.53 -23.50 0.34
C ASN A 312 -6.02 -22.37 -0.55
N PRO A 313 -5.63 -21.21 0.03
CA PRO A 313 -4.91 -20.18 -0.72
C PRO A 313 -3.57 -20.68 -1.28
N GLY A 314 -3.21 -20.24 -2.48
CA GLY A 314 -2.01 -20.66 -3.18
C GLY A 314 -1.74 -19.89 -4.48
N THR A 315 -0.92 -20.48 -5.35
CA THR A 315 -0.46 -19.86 -6.61
C THR A 315 -1.12 -20.44 -7.87
N GLY A 316 -2.09 -21.33 -7.70
CA GLY A 316 -2.85 -21.99 -8.75
C GLY A 316 -4.14 -21.23 -9.10
N TRP A 317 -5.18 -21.99 -9.45
CA TRP A 317 -6.43 -21.46 -9.99
C TRP A 317 -7.11 -20.46 -9.06
N GLY A 318 -7.32 -19.22 -9.52
CA GLY A 318 -8.09 -18.21 -8.78
C GLY A 318 -7.52 -17.90 -7.38
N GLY A 319 -6.19 -17.98 -7.22
CA GLY A 319 -5.51 -17.76 -5.95
C GLY A 319 -5.53 -18.97 -5.01
N THR A 320 -5.90 -20.15 -5.48
CA THR A 320 -5.94 -21.39 -4.68
C THR A 320 -4.68 -22.24 -4.83
N ASP A 321 -4.57 -23.33 -4.08
CA ASP A 321 -3.50 -24.33 -4.18
C ASP A 321 -3.73 -25.42 -5.24
N ILE A 322 -4.79 -25.31 -6.07
CA ILE A 322 -5.13 -26.34 -7.07
C ILE A 322 -4.65 -25.95 -8.48
N GLU A 323 -4.22 -26.96 -9.23
CA GLU A 323 -3.87 -26.85 -10.65
C GLU A 323 -5.02 -27.32 -11.55
N ASP A 324 -5.73 -28.38 -11.15
CA ASP A 324 -6.89 -28.93 -11.86
C ASP A 324 -8.18 -28.34 -11.27
N PRO A 325 -8.95 -27.53 -12.03
CA PRO A 325 -10.19 -26.96 -11.55
C PRO A 325 -11.26 -28.01 -11.28
N LEU A 326 -11.19 -29.22 -11.84
CA LEU A 326 -12.18 -30.27 -11.58
C LEU A 326 -11.98 -30.95 -10.21
N SER A 327 -10.83 -30.75 -9.56
CA SER A 327 -10.53 -31.33 -8.24
C SER A 327 -11.49 -30.88 -7.12
N ILE A 328 -12.20 -29.76 -7.33
CA ILE A 328 -13.21 -29.23 -6.41
C ILE A 328 -14.63 -29.73 -6.71
N VAL A 329 -14.81 -30.51 -7.78
CA VAL A 329 -16.11 -31.04 -8.19
C VAL A 329 -16.28 -32.45 -7.64
N GLU A 330 -17.30 -32.65 -6.79
CA GLU A 330 -17.60 -33.95 -6.18
C GLU A 330 -18.47 -34.83 -7.08
N GLY A 331 -18.98 -34.27 -8.18
CA GLY A 331 -19.79 -34.94 -9.18
C GLY A 331 -21.11 -34.22 -9.45
N TRP A 332 -22.06 -34.96 -10.02
CA TRP A 332 -23.38 -34.45 -10.40
C TRP A 332 -24.49 -35.33 -9.86
N ASP A 333 -25.66 -34.71 -9.58
CA ASP A 333 -26.89 -35.44 -9.33
C ASP A 333 -27.44 -36.03 -10.64
N PRO A 334 -27.47 -37.37 -10.80
CA PRO A 334 -27.90 -38.01 -12.04
C PRO A 334 -29.41 -37.83 -12.33
N LYS A 335 -30.20 -37.32 -11.38
CA LYS A 335 -31.61 -36.99 -11.62
C LYS A 335 -31.80 -35.61 -12.26
N VAL A 336 -30.76 -34.79 -12.26
CA VAL A 336 -30.80 -33.39 -12.70
C VAL A 336 -29.87 -33.17 -13.89
N ALA A 337 -28.63 -33.68 -13.79
CA ALA A 337 -27.63 -33.56 -14.84
C ALA A 337 -27.98 -34.42 -16.06
N ARG A 338 -27.43 -34.04 -17.21
CA ARG A 338 -27.63 -34.71 -18.50
C ARG A 338 -26.33 -34.78 -19.30
N PRO A 339 -26.16 -35.80 -20.16
CA PRO A 339 -25.10 -35.78 -21.17
C PRO A 339 -25.19 -34.53 -22.05
N GLY A 340 -24.04 -33.99 -22.46
CA GLY A 340 -23.90 -32.77 -23.23
C GLY A 340 -24.08 -31.47 -22.44
N LEU A 341 -24.21 -31.53 -21.11
CA LEU A 341 -24.22 -30.32 -20.26
C LEU A 341 -22.90 -29.56 -20.43
N ARG A 342 -23.00 -28.27 -20.74
CA ARG A 342 -21.89 -27.36 -21.02
C ARG A 342 -21.42 -26.64 -19.75
N LEU A 343 -20.18 -26.88 -19.34
CA LEU A 343 -19.57 -26.35 -18.13
C LEU A 343 -18.40 -25.43 -18.47
N LEU A 344 -18.42 -24.22 -17.89
CA LEU A 344 -17.28 -23.32 -17.86
C LEU A 344 -16.67 -23.31 -16.46
N MET A 345 -15.38 -23.63 -16.36
CA MET A 345 -14.55 -23.35 -15.19
C MET A 345 -13.73 -22.10 -15.50
N VAL A 346 -13.79 -21.06 -14.65
CA VAL A 346 -13.06 -19.81 -14.88
C VAL A 346 -12.58 -19.18 -13.57
N SER A 347 -11.46 -18.46 -13.60
CA SER A 347 -10.98 -17.64 -12.46
C SER A 347 -11.60 -16.24 -12.46
N THR A 348 -11.43 -15.51 -11.37
CA THR A 348 -11.94 -14.13 -11.21
C THR A 348 -11.21 -13.09 -12.08
N THR A 349 -10.07 -13.43 -12.65
CA THR A 349 -9.31 -12.60 -13.61
C THR A 349 -9.52 -13.03 -15.07
N GLY A 350 -10.12 -14.21 -15.28
CA GLY A 350 -10.27 -14.85 -16.59
C GLY A 350 -8.97 -15.44 -17.15
N GLU A 351 -7.87 -15.44 -16.39
CA GLU A 351 -6.56 -15.97 -16.81
C GLU A 351 -6.56 -17.50 -16.84
N HIS A 352 -7.15 -18.11 -15.82
CA HIS A 352 -7.42 -19.54 -15.81
C HIS A 352 -8.83 -19.79 -16.35
N VAL A 353 -8.94 -20.64 -17.37
CA VAL A 353 -10.21 -20.97 -18.00
C VAL A 353 -10.16 -22.33 -18.69
N GLU A 354 -11.19 -23.14 -18.47
CA GLU A 354 -11.38 -24.43 -19.14
C GLU A 354 -12.86 -24.68 -19.47
N TRP A 355 -13.09 -25.39 -20.58
CA TRP A 355 -14.40 -25.74 -21.10
C TRP A 355 -14.60 -27.25 -21.10
N PHE A 356 -15.74 -27.69 -20.59
CA PHE A 356 -16.09 -29.10 -20.52
C PHE A 356 -17.51 -29.36 -21.01
N GLU A 357 -17.72 -30.56 -21.53
CA GLU A 357 -19.04 -31.12 -21.77
C GLU A 357 -19.16 -32.46 -21.02
N LEU A 358 -20.32 -32.71 -20.40
CA LEU A 358 -20.55 -33.98 -19.73
C LEU A 358 -20.74 -35.11 -20.74
N ASP A 359 -20.00 -36.21 -20.58
CA ASP A 359 -20.20 -37.43 -21.37
C ASP A 359 -21.46 -38.20 -20.95
N GLU A 360 -21.72 -39.34 -21.59
CA GLU A 360 -22.84 -40.26 -21.27
C GLU A 360 -22.79 -40.79 -19.83
N ALA A 361 -21.61 -40.80 -19.20
CA ALA A 361 -21.41 -41.19 -17.81
C ALA A 361 -21.42 -39.98 -16.85
N LEU A 362 -21.83 -38.80 -17.33
CA LEU A 362 -21.86 -37.52 -16.61
C LEU A 362 -20.48 -37.07 -16.10
N ARG A 363 -19.41 -37.44 -16.80
CA ARG A 363 -18.05 -36.98 -16.50
C ARG A 363 -17.69 -35.80 -17.39
N PRO A 364 -17.10 -34.74 -16.84
CA PRO A 364 -16.64 -33.60 -17.63
C PRO A 364 -15.49 -34.03 -18.54
N VAL A 365 -15.65 -33.81 -19.84
CA VAL A 365 -14.62 -34.03 -20.86
C VAL A 365 -14.25 -32.70 -21.48
N SER A 366 -12.94 -32.42 -21.56
CA SER A 366 -12.44 -31.17 -22.15
C SER A 366 -12.88 -31.07 -23.61
N ALA A 367 -13.39 -29.90 -23.99
CA ALA A 367 -13.88 -29.64 -25.34
C ALA A 367 -13.47 -28.24 -25.82
N PRO A 368 -13.49 -27.97 -27.14
CA PRO A 368 -13.17 -26.64 -27.67
C PRO A 368 -14.18 -25.59 -27.17
N MET A 369 -13.68 -24.55 -26.50
CA MET A 369 -14.53 -23.49 -25.98
C MET A 369 -15.20 -22.67 -27.11
N PRO A 370 -16.54 -22.51 -27.09
CA PRO A 370 -17.24 -21.69 -28.08
C PRO A 370 -16.80 -20.22 -28.05
N ALA A 371 -16.74 -19.59 -29.22
CA ALA A 371 -16.30 -18.19 -29.36
C ALA A 371 -17.15 -17.19 -28.54
N ALA A 372 -18.45 -17.44 -28.43
CA ALA A 372 -19.35 -16.61 -27.62
C ALA A 372 -18.98 -16.63 -26.13
N VAL A 373 -18.57 -17.80 -25.61
CA VAL A 373 -18.14 -17.96 -24.21
C VAL A 373 -16.77 -17.31 -24.00
N ARG A 374 -15.83 -17.54 -24.93
CA ARG A 374 -14.50 -16.93 -24.91
C ARG A 374 -14.56 -15.40 -24.82
N LYS A 375 -15.46 -14.76 -25.57
CA LYS A 375 -15.69 -13.31 -25.52
C LYS A 375 -16.11 -12.83 -24.12
N VAL A 376 -16.88 -13.63 -23.37
CA VAL A 376 -17.26 -13.26 -22.01
C VAL A 376 -16.06 -13.42 -21.06
N VAL A 377 -15.23 -14.44 -21.24
CA VAL A 377 -13.99 -14.63 -20.46
C VAL A 377 -13.03 -13.46 -20.68
N GLU A 378 -12.83 -13.04 -21.92
CA GLU A 378 -12.02 -11.86 -22.25
C GLU A 378 -12.56 -10.60 -21.55
N ARG A 379 -13.89 -10.43 -21.51
CA ARG A 379 -14.55 -9.32 -20.79
C ARG A 379 -14.33 -9.33 -19.29
N ILE A 380 -14.14 -10.50 -18.65
CA ILE A 380 -13.76 -10.55 -17.23
C ILE A 380 -12.44 -9.79 -17.04
N GLY A 381 -11.45 -10.11 -17.88
CA GLY A 381 -10.15 -9.44 -17.89
C GLY A 381 -10.23 -7.95 -18.24
N GLU A 382 -11.10 -7.55 -19.18
CA GLU A 382 -11.31 -6.13 -19.54
C GLU A 382 -11.89 -5.28 -18.40
N ASN A 383 -12.58 -5.91 -17.44
CA ASN A 383 -13.16 -5.24 -16.27
C ASN A 383 -12.29 -5.39 -15.01
N CYS A 384 -11.12 -6.04 -15.11
CA CYS A 384 -10.13 -6.04 -14.06
C CYS A 384 -9.31 -4.75 -14.14
N GLU A 385 -9.17 -4.06 -13.00
CA GLU A 385 -8.27 -2.91 -12.91
C GLU A 385 -6.80 -3.36 -13.01
N PRO A 386 -5.89 -2.51 -13.53
CA PRO A 386 -4.47 -2.79 -13.52
C PRO A 386 -3.95 -3.06 -12.10
N ALA A 387 -3.10 -4.07 -11.94
CA ALA A 387 -2.46 -4.33 -10.66
C ALA A 387 -1.49 -3.19 -10.28
N LEU A 388 -1.60 -2.69 -9.06
CA LEU A 388 -0.72 -1.67 -8.49
C LEU A 388 -0.33 -2.01 -7.05
N ALA A 389 0.88 -1.61 -6.66
CA ALA A 389 1.21 -1.48 -5.25
C ALA A 389 0.88 -0.06 -4.77
N THR A 390 -0.03 0.03 -3.79
CA THR A 390 -0.40 1.30 -3.18
C THR A 390 0.28 1.44 -1.83
N VAL A 391 1.12 2.46 -1.66
CA VAL A 391 1.78 2.78 -0.38
C VAL A 391 0.99 3.89 0.30
N LEU A 392 0.47 3.60 1.50
CA LEU A 392 -0.36 4.50 2.32
C LEU A 392 0.38 4.99 3.56
#